data_AF-A0A0D2PGK9-F1
#
_entry.id   AF-A0A0D2PGK9-F1
#
_cell.length_a   1.000
_cell.length_b   1.000
_cell.length_c   1.000
_cell.angle_alpha   90.00
_cell.angle_beta   90.00
_cell.angle_gamma   90.00
#
_symmetry.space_group_name_H-M   'P 1'
#
loop_
_entity.id
_entity.type
_entity.pdbx_description
1 polymer ?
#
loop_
_entity_poly.entity_id
_entity_poly.type
_entity_poly.pdbx_seq_one_letter_code
_entity_poly.pdbx_strand_id
1 'polypeptide(L)'
;MIALPQISAEAQRYVELPPAPSYPLTCEDVENAHRFNKQLLFEHEKSRAREDVGVSAEDVVKGRLYLDEVVASANSGEPPWFAVAMAREIKLFFERVNARSAALDAENSLTAVENQLRELNLSANTTYNMQCSARPDA
;
A
#
# COMPACT_ATOMS: atom_id res chain seq x y z
N MET A 1 12.07 -10.04 16.38
CA MET A 1 13.00 -9.15 17.10
C MET A 1 12.75 -7.75 16.58
N ILE A 2 12.44 -6.80 17.45
CA ILE A 2 12.10 -5.42 17.06
C ILE A 2 13.37 -4.73 16.57
N ALA A 3 13.31 -4.10 15.41
CA ALA A 3 14.45 -3.38 14.85
C ALA A 3 14.59 -1.99 15.49
N LEU A 4 15.83 -1.51 15.59
CA LEU A 4 16.08 -0.14 16.05
C LEU A 4 15.57 0.89 15.02
N PRO A 5 15.02 2.02 15.50
CA PRO A 5 14.44 3.04 14.63
C PRO A 5 15.51 3.70 13.76
N GLN A 6 15.27 3.76 12.46
CA GLN A 6 16.19 4.36 11.48
C GLN A 6 15.93 5.85 11.29
N ILE A 7 16.28 6.65 12.29
CA ILE A 7 16.18 8.12 12.23
C ILE A 7 17.33 8.75 11.42
N SER A 8 17.09 9.95 10.90
CA SER A 8 18.06 10.71 10.12
C SER A 8 19.36 10.98 10.90
N ALA A 9 20.47 11.09 10.17
CA ALA A 9 21.77 11.43 10.78
C ALA A 9 21.74 12.78 11.51
N GLU A 10 20.88 13.70 11.07
CA GLU A 10 20.69 14.99 11.74
C GLU A 10 19.98 14.79 13.08
N ALA A 11 18.89 14.02 13.12
CA ALA A 11 18.19 13.72 14.37
C ALA A 11 19.08 13.02 15.40
N GLN A 12 20.01 12.15 14.95
CA GLN A 12 20.97 11.46 15.82
C GLN A 12 21.94 12.40 16.54
N ARG A 13 22.08 13.67 16.11
CA ARG A 13 22.88 14.67 16.83
C ARG A 13 22.19 15.21 18.09
N TYR A 14 20.86 15.10 18.15
CA TYR A 14 20.02 15.64 19.21
C TYR A 14 19.37 14.56 20.07
N VAL A 15 19.20 13.37 19.51
CA VAL A 15 18.52 12.24 20.15
C VAL A 15 19.38 11.00 20.03
N GLU A 16 19.65 10.38 21.18
CA GLU A 16 20.35 9.10 21.23
C GLU A 16 19.39 7.96 20.87
N LEU A 17 19.88 7.00 20.08
CA LEU A 17 19.11 5.79 19.79
C LEU A 17 18.92 4.97 21.08
N PRO A 18 17.73 4.37 21.29
CA PRO A 18 17.52 3.48 22.42
C PRO A 18 18.40 2.22 22.27
N PRO A 19 18.71 1.53 23.38
CA PRO A 19 19.37 0.23 23.30
C PRO A 19 18.50 -0.78 22.53
N ALA A 20 19.13 -1.81 21.98
CA ALA A 20 18.42 -2.90 21.33
C ALA A 20 17.45 -3.56 22.33
N PRO A 21 16.17 -3.77 21.95
CA PRO A 21 15.18 -4.36 22.86
C PRO A 21 15.58 -5.76 23.31
N SER A 22 15.33 -6.04 24.59
CA SER A 22 15.56 -7.37 25.17
C SER A 22 14.56 -8.42 24.64
N TYR A 23 14.94 -9.70 24.77
CA TYR A 23 14.03 -10.82 24.50
C TYR A 23 14.06 -11.82 25.66
N PRO A 24 12.97 -11.99 26.42
CA PRO A 24 11.67 -11.31 26.29
C PRO A 24 11.75 -9.80 26.61
N LEU A 25 10.77 -9.03 26.14
CA LEU A 25 10.68 -7.59 26.41
C LEU A 25 10.48 -7.32 27.91
N THR A 26 11.15 -6.28 28.38
CA THR A 26 11.12 -5.81 29.77
C THR A 26 10.39 -4.48 29.88
N CYS A 27 10.02 -4.08 31.11
CA CYS A 27 9.49 -2.73 31.36
C CYS A 27 10.50 -1.64 30.96
N GLU A 28 11.80 -1.91 31.10
CA GLU A 28 12.87 -0.98 30.73
C GLU A 28 12.89 -0.73 29.21
N ASP A 29 12.63 -1.74 28.39
CA ASP A 29 12.53 -1.57 26.93
C ASP A 29 11.38 -0.62 26.54
N VAL A 30 10.22 -0.74 27.22
CA VAL A 30 9.05 0.11 27.02
C VAL A 30 9.34 1.55 27.47
N GLU A 31 9.99 1.71 28.63
CA GLU A 31 10.39 3.03 29.15
C GLU A 31 11.41 3.72 28.23
N ASN A 32 12.39 2.97 27.72
CA ASN A 32 13.39 3.47 26.77
C ASN A 32 12.74 3.92 25.46
N ALA A 33 11.79 3.15 24.94
CA ALA A 33 11.03 3.53 23.74
C ALA A 33 10.19 4.79 23.97
N HIS A 34 9.55 4.93 25.14
CA HIS A 34 8.81 6.13 25.51
C HIS A 34 9.71 7.36 25.64
N ARG A 35 10.86 7.21 26.29
CA ARG A 35 11.84 8.28 26.46
C ARG A 35 12.36 8.75 25.11
N PHE A 36 12.74 7.82 24.25
CA PHE A 36 13.18 8.10 22.89
C PHE A 36 12.14 8.88 22.08
N ASN A 37 10.88 8.40 22.05
CA ASN A 37 9.81 9.09 21.33
C ASN A 37 9.54 10.51 21.86
N LYS A 38 9.54 10.69 23.19
CA LYS A 38 9.38 12.01 23.81
C LYS A 38 10.52 12.96 23.43
N GLN A 39 11.76 12.47 23.40
CA GLN A 39 12.92 13.30 23.06
C GLN A 39 12.88 13.74 21.59
N LEU A 40 12.48 12.86 20.66
CA LEU A 40 12.24 13.22 19.27
C LEU A 40 11.18 14.31 19.13
N LEU A 41 10.05 14.16 19.81
CA LEU A 41 8.98 15.15 19.75
C LEU A 41 9.44 16.51 20.29
N PHE A 42 10.12 16.50 21.43
CA PHE A 42 10.65 17.71 22.06
C PHE A 42 11.66 18.45 21.17
N GLU A 43 12.65 17.74 20.61
CA GLU A 43 13.63 18.36 19.73
C GLU A 43 13.02 18.80 18.40
N HIS A 44 12.01 18.09 17.87
CA HIS A 44 11.27 18.55 16.70
C HIS A 44 10.54 19.87 16.94
N GLU A 45 9.83 20.00 18.08
CA GLU A 45 9.14 21.23 18.45
C GLU A 45 10.13 22.40 18.64
N LYS A 46 11.28 22.13 19.25
CA LYS A 46 12.35 23.11 19.46
C LYS A 46 12.99 23.55 18.15
N SER A 47 13.29 22.64 17.22
CA SER A 47 13.78 22.97 15.88
C SER A 47 12.76 23.80 15.11
N ARG A 48 11.47 23.44 15.19
CA ARG A 48 10.38 24.21 14.56
C ARG A 48 10.25 25.62 15.12
N ALA A 49 10.44 25.81 16.42
CA ALA A 49 10.38 27.12 17.06
C ALA A 49 11.60 28.01 16.74
N ARG A 50 12.74 27.40 16.43
CA ARG A 50 14.01 28.10 16.13
C ARG A 50 14.26 28.28 14.63
N GLU A 51 13.38 27.77 13.77
CA GLU A 51 13.58 27.68 12.31
C GLU A 51 14.92 27.03 11.94
N ASP A 52 15.38 26.08 12.76
CA ASP A 52 16.67 25.42 12.60
C ASP A 52 16.51 24.02 11.98
N VAL A 53 17.56 23.54 11.33
CA VAL A 53 17.62 22.18 10.82
C VAL A 53 17.83 21.24 12.01
N GLY A 54 16.92 20.29 12.21
CA GLY A 54 17.02 19.34 13.31
C GLY A 54 16.12 18.13 13.09
N VAL A 55 15.44 17.68 14.15
CA VAL A 55 14.57 16.49 14.07
C VAL A 55 13.42 16.75 13.10
N SER A 56 13.30 15.93 12.07
CA SER A 56 12.23 16.04 11.08
C SER A 56 10.92 15.43 11.59
N ALA A 57 9.79 15.82 11.00
CA ALA A 57 8.51 15.16 11.30
C ALA A 57 8.53 13.66 10.98
N GLU A 58 9.30 13.24 9.96
CA GLU A 58 9.48 11.83 9.62
C GLU A 58 10.20 11.06 10.74
N ASP A 59 11.20 11.66 11.37
CA ASP A 59 11.92 11.05 12.50
C ASP A 59 11.01 10.88 13.72
N VAL A 60 10.13 11.86 14.00
CA VAL A 60 9.12 11.74 15.05
C VAL A 60 8.16 10.58 14.77
N VAL A 61 7.71 10.44 13.52
CA VAL A 61 6.85 9.32 13.10
C VAL A 61 7.56 7.98 13.28
N LYS A 62 8.83 7.87 12.87
CA LYS A 62 9.63 6.64 13.07
C LYS A 62 9.79 6.30 14.55
N GLY A 63 10.04 7.28 15.39
CA GLY A 63 10.09 7.08 16.84
C GLY A 63 8.74 6.63 17.43
N ARG A 64 7.63 7.12 16.88
CA ARG A 64 6.30 6.69 17.32
C ARG A 64 5.99 5.26 16.89
N LEU A 65 6.30 4.90 15.66
CA LEU A 65 6.13 3.53 15.16
C LEU A 65 6.93 2.53 15.99
N TYR A 66 8.18 2.87 16.32
CA TYR A 66 9.01 2.04 17.19
C TYR A 66 8.39 1.85 18.58
N LEU A 67 7.91 2.93 19.21
CA LEU A 67 7.22 2.83 20.50
C LEU A 67 5.99 1.92 20.42
N ASP A 68 5.15 2.11 19.40
CA ASP A 68 3.93 1.32 19.25
C ASP A 68 4.26 -0.17 19.02
N GLU A 69 5.34 -0.50 18.30
CA GLU A 69 5.81 -1.88 18.09
C GLU A 69 6.31 -2.52 19.39
N VAL A 70 7.09 -1.78 20.20
CA VAL A 70 7.57 -2.23 21.51
C VAL A 70 6.40 -2.48 22.47
N VAL A 71 5.46 -1.55 22.56
CA VAL A 71 4.29 -1.67 23.44
C VAL A 71 3.37 -2.82 23.00
N ALA A 72 3.15 -2.97 21.70
CA ALA A 72 2.32 -4.05 21.18
C ALA A 72 2.95 -5.43 21.47
N SER A 73 4.25 -5.56 21.19
CA SER A 73 5.01 -6.79 21.45
C SER A 73 5.07 -7.13 22.95
N ALA A 74 5.22 -6.13 23.83
CA ALA A 74 5.20 -6.33 25.28
C ALA A 74 3.83 -6.81 25.79
N ASN A 75 2.74 -6.42 25.12
CA ASN A 75 1.37 -6.80 25.46
C ASN A 75 0.86 -8.02 24.66
N SER A 76 1.72 -8.72 23.91
CA SER A 76 1.34 -9.85 23.04
C SER A 76 0.27 -9.52 21.99
N GLY A 77 0.15 -8.25 21.59
CA GLY A 77 -0.83 -7.77 20.61
C GLY A 77 -0.18 -7.14 19.38
N GLU A 78 -0.99 -6.83 18.37
CA GLU A 78 -0.57 -6.02 17.21
C GLU A 78 -0.77 -4.52 17.51
N PRO A 79 0.10 -3.61 17.00
CA PRO A 79 -0.11 -2.18 17.17
C PRO A 79 -1.44 -1.72 16.54
N PRO A 80 -2.19 -0.78 17.14
CA PRO A 80 -3.46 -0.32 16.57
C PRO A 80 -3.38 0.20 15.13
N TRP A 81 -2.25 0.79 14.73
CA TRP A 81 -2.04 1.28 13.37
C TRP A 81 -1.86 0.15 12.35
N PHE A 82 -1.43 -1.04 12.80
CA PHE A 82 -1.16 -2.18 11.93
C PHE A 82 -2.44 -2.70 11.29
N ALA A 83 -3.52 -2.85 12.08
CA ALA A 83 -4.83 -3.24 11.55
C ALA A 83 -5.36 -2.25 10.50
N VAL A 84 -5.16 -0.94 10.73
CA VAL A 84 -5.58 0.12 9.78
C VAL A 84 -4.75 0.09 8.50
N ALA A 85 -3.43 -0.09 8.61
CA ALA A 85 -2.53 -0.20 7.47
C ALA A 85 -2.85 -1.44 6.62
N MET A 86 -3.06 -2.59 7.26
CA MET A 86 -3.47 -3.83 6.59
C MET A 86 -4.82 -3.70 5.90
N ALA A 87 -5.80 -3.06 6.55
CA ALA A 87 -7.11 -2.81 5.93
C ALA A 87 -6.98 -1.95 4.65
N ARG A 88 -6.09 -0.95 4.64
CA ARG A 88 -5.84 -0.12 3.46
C ARG A 88 -5.18 -0.90 2.33
N GLU A 89 -4.16 -1.70 2.63
CA GLU A 89 -3.49 -2.54 1.64
C GLU A 89 -4.44 -3.59 1.03
N ILE A 90 -5.25 -4.24 1.85
CA ILE A 90 -6.26 -5.19 1.41
C ILE A 90 -7.27 -4.50 0.48
N LYS A 91 -7.72 -3.29 0.83
CA LYS A 91 -8.63 -2.51 -0.02
C LYS A 91 -8.00 -2.19 -1.38
N LEU A 92 -6.76 -1.70 -1.41
CA LEU A 92 -6.04 -1.40 -2.65
C LEU A 92 -5.79 -2.65 -3.50
N PHE A 93 -5.60 -3.82 -2.87
CA PHE A 93 -5.50 -5.09 -3.57
C PHE A 93 -6.83 -5.45 -4.25
N PHE A 94 -7.96 -5.39 -3.53
CA PHE A 94 -9.27 -5.69 -4.11
C PHE A 94 -9.68 -4.70 -5.21
N GLU A 95 -9.35 -3.42 -5.07
CA GLU A 95 -9.58 -2.43 -6.13
C GLU A 95 -8.80 -2.79 -7.41
N ARG A 96 -7.53 -3.22 -7.28
CA ARG A 96 -6.74 -3.70 -8.42
C ARG A 96 -7.31 -4.97 -9.05
N VAL A 97 -7.76 -5.93 -8.25
CA VAL A 97 -8.38 -7.16 -8.74
C VAL A 97 -9.67 -6.87 -9.49
N ASN A 98 -10.53 -6.00 -8.95
CA ASN A 98 -11.78 -5.60 -9.60
C ASN A 98 -11.55 -4.83 -10.90
N ALA A 99 -10.55 -3.94 -10.95
CA ALA A 99 -10.19 -3.26 -12.19
C ALA A 99 -9.71 -4.24 -13.26
N ARG A 100 -8.95 -5.27 -12.86
CA ARG A 100 -8.48 -6.32 -13.78
C ARG A 100 -9.61 -7.22 -14.25
N SER A 101 -10.53 -7.62 -13.38
CA SER A 101 -11.68 -8.43 -13.80
C SER A 101 -12.57 -7.67 -14.79
N ALA A 102 -12.83 -6.38 -14.54
CA ALA A 102 -13.59 -5.55 -15.46
C ALA A 102 -12.92 -5.42 -16.85
N ALA A 103 -11.60 -5.34 -16.89
CA ALA A 103 -10.85 -5.32 -18.16
C ALA A 103 -10.95 -6.66 -18.91
N LEU A 104 -10.87 -7.79 -18.20
CA LEU A 104 -11.04 -9.13 -18.77
C LEU A 104 -12.46 -9.36 -19.31
N ASP A 105 -13.49 -8.89 -18.61
CA ASP A 105 -14.88 -8.98 -19.07
C ASP A 105 -15.11 -8.16 -20.35
N ALA A 106 -14.47 -7.00 -20.45
CA ALA A 106 -14.50 -6.17 -21.65
C ALA A 106 -13.79 -6.85 -22.84
N GLU A 107 -12.62 -7.47 -22.64
CA GLU A 107 -11.90 -8.22 -23.69
C GLU A 107 -12.70 -9.43 -24.20
N ASN A 108 -13.31 -10.18 -23.27
CA ASN A 108 -14.17 -11.31 -23.63
C ASN A 108 -15.39 -10.85 -24.43
N SER A 109 -16.00 -9.72 -24.04
CA SER A 109 -17.14 -9.13 -24.75
C SER A 109 -16.75 -8.64 -26.15
N LEU A 110 -15.56 -8.05 -26.31
CA LEU A 110 -15.04 -7.63 -27.62
C LEU A 110 -14.86 -8.83 -28.56
N THR A 111 -14.24 -9.89 -28.05
CA THR A 111 -14.03 -11.15 -28.80
C THR A 111 -15.36 -11.76 -29.25
N ALA A 112 -16.40 -11.69 -28.41
CA ALA A 112 -17.73 -12.16 -28.77
C ALA A 112 -18.36 -11.33 -29.90
N VAL A 113 -18.22 -10.00 -29.87
CA VAL A 113 -18.70 -9.10 -30.93
C VAL A 113 -17.95 -9.35 -32.25
N GLU A 114 -16.63 -9.52 -32.21
CA GLU A 114 -15.83 -9.82 -33.40
C GLU A 114 -16.26 -11.12 -34.08
N ASN A 115 -16.55 -12.16 -33.30
CA ASN A 115 -17.05 -13.43 -33.81
C ASN A 115 -18.43 -13.28 -34.46
N GLN A 116 -19.36 -12.54 -33.83
CA GLN A 116 -20.67 -12.25 -34.41
C GLN A 116 -20.57 -11.46 -35.73
N LEU A 117 -19.67 -10.49 -35.80
CA LEU A 117 -19.41 -9.71 -37.02
C LEU A 117 -18.87 -10.58 -38.16
N ARG A 118 -17.99 -11.54 -37.84
CA ARG A 118 -17.47 -12.51 -38.80
C ARG A 118 -18.57 -13.42 -39.36
N GLU A 119 -19.46 -13.92 -38.49
CA GLU A 119 -20.60 -14.74 -38.89
C GLU A 119 -21.60 -13.97 -39.77
N LEU A 120 -21.88 -12.71 -39.43
CA LEU A 120 -22.71 -11.82 -40.25
C LEU A 120 -22.11 -11.58 -41.64
N ASN A 121 -20.81 -11.33 -41.74
CA ASN A 121 -20.15 -11.17 -43.04
C ASN A 121 -20.20 -12.46 -43.89
N LEU A 122 -20.03 -13.63 -43.28
CA LEU A 122 -20.14 -14.92 -43.99
C LEU A 122 -21.56 -15.18 -44.50
N SER A 123 -22.58 -14.90 -43.69
CA SER A 123 -24.00 -15.04 -44.07
C SER A 123 -24.45 -14.04 -45.13
N ALA A 124 -23.97 -12.80 -45.07
CA ALA A 124 -24.21 -11.80 -46.10
C ALA A 124 -23.61 -12.21 -47.46
N ASN A 125 -22.38 -12.74 -47.44
CA ASN A 125 -21.68 -13.16 -48.66
C ASN A 125 -22.32 -14.41 -49.31
N THR A 126 -22.81 -15.35 -48.49
CA THR A 126 -23.58 -16.51 -48.99
C THR A 126 -24.94 -16.09 -49.54
N THR A 127 -25.63 -15.15 -48.90
CA THR A 127 -26.91 -14.62 -49.40
C THR A 127 -26.74 -13.89 -50.73
N TYR A 128 -25.68 -13.07 -50.87
CA TYR A 128 -25.36 -12.37 -52.12
C TYR A 128 -25.07 -13.36 -53.27
N ASN A 129 -24.28 -14.40 -53.02
CA ASN A 129 -23.96 -15.41 -54.02
C ASN A 129 -25.18 -16.22 -54.48
N MET A 130 -26.15 -16.49 -53.59
CA MET A 130 -27.41 -17.15 -53.96
C MET A 130 -28.35 -16.24 -54.76
N GLN A 131 -28.33 -14.93 -54.54
CA GLN A 131 -29.12 -13.98 -55.32
C GLN A 131 -28.53 -13.73 -56.72
N CYS A 132 -27.21 -13.79 -56.88
CA CYS A 132 -26.56 -13.68 -58.19
C CYS A 132 -26.74 -14.93 -59.07
N SER A 133 -26.89 -16.13 -58.49
CA SER A 133 -27.13 -17.37 -59.23
C SER A 133 -28.61 -17.63 -59.58
N ALA A 134 -29.54 -16.88 -58.96
CA ALA A 134 -30.98 -17.03 -59.17
C ALA A 134 -31.56 -16.06 -60.23
N ARG A 135 -30.74 -15.27 -60.93
CA ARG A 135 -31.21 -14.51 -62.10
C ARG A 135 -31.48 -15.50 -63.23
N PRO A 136 -32.74 -15.69 -63.67
CA PRO A 136 -33.01 -16.47 -64.87
C PRO A 136 -32.45 -15.71 -66.06
N ASP A 137 -31.73 -16.41 -66.94
CA ASP A 137 -31.31 -15.90 -68.23
C ASP A 137 -32.52 -15.24 -68.94
N ALA A 138 -32.35 -13.97 -69.30
CA ALA A 138 -33.26 -13.24 -70.17
C ALA A 138 -32.97 -13.58 -71.64
#